data_AF-A0A0F8YJ19-F1
#
_entry.id   AF-A0A0F8YJ19-F1
#
_cell.length_a   1.000
_cell.length_b   1.000
_cell.length_c   1.000
_cell.angle_alpha   90.00
_cell.angle_beta   90.00
_cell.angle_gamma   90.00
#
_symmetry.space_group_name_H-M   'P 1'
#
loop_
_entity.id
_entity.type
_entity.pdbx_description
1 polymer ?
#
loop_
_entity_poly.entity_id
_entity_poly.type
_entity_poly.pdbx_seq_one_letter_code
_entity_poly.pdbx_strand_id
1 'polypeptide(L)'
;MSEQEPVVEPTVEPVVEPVVEPVVELKAESIPVADIEAAATAQGWDPEKGELGALEFLANGRIYRDRMYDEIKDLRSENEKIYGLVAEGFDKQERKEHANEVKSIQEQIDEAEEAGDATLVKKLFLQLPPAPAPKAVNDPNAKFVETWMGENKWFESDAEMTITARGMLQAALLKSNGVQLPKSQLPEMLAEIKKIYPDKFKAPANPNADRGADVEKGSKKATKGAKKGLTRDDLDEEEGLHFDQFIKGGMKAETLLASIKKRRDSRG
;
A
#
# COMPACT_ATOMS: atom_id res chain seq x y z
N MET A 1 -98.45 -36.55 -6.42
CA MET A 1 -97.07 -36.90 -6.80
C MET A 1 -96.20 -36.37 -5.68
N SER A 2 -95.70 -37.28 -4.85
CA SER A 2 -94.94 -36.95 -3.65
C SER A 2 -93.50 -36.66 -4.05
N GLU A 3 -93.08 -35.42 -3.87
CA GLU A 3 -91.69 -34.99 -4.07
C GLU A 3 -90.89 -35.43 -2.83
N GLN A 4 -89.97 -36.38 -3.05
CA GLN A 4 -88.98 -36.81 -2.07
C GLN A 4 -87.86 -35.79 -2.02
N GLU A 5 -87.73 -35.10 -0.89
CA GLU A 5 -86.56 -34.29 -0.56
C GLU A 5 -85.34 -35.19 -0.28
N PRO A 6 -84.14 -34.85 -0.78
CA PRO A 6 -82.94 -35.64 -0.54
C PRO A 6 -82.42 -35.45 0.89
N VAL A 7 -82.23 -36.58 1.57
CA VAL A 7 -81.58 -36.71 2.88
C VAL A 7 -80.12 -36.25 2.76
N VAL A 8 -79.79 -35.12 3.38
CA VAL A 8 -78.42 -34.65 3.55
C VAL A 8 -77.84 -35.35 4.78
N GLU A 9 -76.86 -36.21 4.55
CA GLU A 9 -76.06 -36.82 5.62
C GLU A 9 -75.27 -35.72 6.37
N PRO A 10 -75.24 -35.73 7.71
CA PRO A 10 -74.45 -34.78 8.47
C PRO A 10 -72.97 -35.13 8.35
N THR A 11 -72.22 -34.29 7.63
CA THR A 11 -70.76 -34.23 7.70
C THR A 11 -70.35 -33.97 9.14
N VAL A 12 -69.82 -34.99 9.80
CA VAL A 12 -69.21 -34.89 11.13
C VAL A 12 -67.89 -34.15 10.96
N GLU A 13 -67.87 -32.86 11.30
CA GLU A 13 -66.63 -32.11 11.45
C GLU A 13 -65.78 -32.78 12.54
N PRO A 14 -64.49 -33.07 12.30
CA PRO A 14 -63.63 -33.58 13.35
C PRO A 14 -63.47 -32.49 14.42
N VAL A 15 -63.95 -32.79 15.63
CA VAL A 15 -63.65 -32.03 16.84
C VAL A 15 -62.13 -32.07 17.04
N VAL A 16 -61.45 -31.04 16.57
CA VAL A 16 -60.05 -30.78 16.90
C VAL A 16 -60.06 -30.34 18.36
N GLU A 17 -59.76 -31.26 19.26
CA GLU A 17 -59.39 -30.91 20.63
C GLU A 17 -58.30 -29.84 20.55
N PRO A 18 -58.41 -28.71 21.27
CA PRO A 18 -57.34 -27.75 21.30
C PRO A 18 -56.13 -28.44 21.94
N VAL A 19 -55.13 -28.74 21.12
CA VAL A 19 -53.78 -29.05 21.59
C VAL A 19 -53.35 -27.82 22.36
N VAL A 20 -53.49 -27.89 23.69
CA VAL A 20 -52.88 -26.97 24.62
C VAL A 20 -51.38 -27.19 24.44
N GLU A 21 -50.78 -26.43 23.52
CA GLU A 21 -49.34 -26.28 23.49
C GLU A 21 -48.93 -25.88 24.91
N PRO A 22 -48.01 -26.61 25.56
CA PRO A 22 -47.47 -26.15 26.81
C PRO A 22 -46.87 -24.78 26.52
N VAL A 23 -47.46 -23.74 27.10
CA VAL A 23 -46.82 -22.44 27.24
C VAL A 23 -45.56 -22.74 28.02
N VAL A 24 -44.47 -22.97 27.29
CA VAL A 24 -43.13 -22.90 27.84
C VAL A 24 -43.02 -21.44 28.25
N GLU A 25 -43.32 -21.16 29.51
CA GLU A 25 -42.83 -19.97 30.18
C GLU A 25 -41.33 -19.95 29.91
N LEU A 26 -40.93 -19.15 28.92
CA LEU A 26 -39.56 -18.70 28.74
C LEU A 26 -39.25 -17.92 30.01
N LYS A 27 -38.83 -18.66 31.03
CA LYS A 27 -38.21 -18.14 32.23
C LYS A 27 -37.07 -17.30 31.70
N ALA A 28 -37.25 -15.98 31.70
CA ALA A 28 -36.19 -15.07 31.35
C ALA A 28 -35.04 -15.41 32.30
N GLU A 29 -34.03 -16.11 31.78
CA GLU A 29 -32.81 -16.39 32.53
C GLU A 29 -32.23 -15.03 32.87
N SER A 30 -32.46 -14.60 34.11
CA SER A 30 -31.92 -13.36 34.62
C SER A 30 -30.41 -13.51 34.60
N ILE A 31 -29.77 -12.82 33.67
CA ILE A 31 -28.31 -12.76 33.58
C ILE A 31 -27.80 -12.34 34.97
N PRO A 32 -26.88 -13.10 35.59
CA PRO A 32 -26.33 -12.74 36.88
C PRO A 32 -25.74 -11.34 36.84
N VAL A 33 -26.05 -10.51 37.84
CA VAL A 33 -25.53 -9.14 37.95
C VAL A 33 -23.99 -9.13 37.93
N ALA A 34 -23.36 -10.15 38.50
CA ALA A 34 -21.92 -10.36 38.47
C ALA A 34 -21.34 -10.46 37.04
N ASP A 35 -22.08 -11.07 36.10
CA ASP A 35 -21.63 -11.19 34.71
C ASP A 35 -21.74 -9.86 33.97
N ILE A 36 -22.76 -9.06 34.30
CA ILE A 36 -22.97 -7.71 33.76
C ILE A 36 -21.87 -6.76 34.27
N GLU A 37 -21.56 -6.82 35.56
CA GLU A 37 -20.48 -6.04 36.17
C GLU A 37 -19.12 -6.44 35.62
N ALA A 38 -18.84 -7.74 35.49
CA ALA A 38 -17.59 -8.22 34.89
C ALA A 38 -17.41 -7.75 33.44
N ALA A 39 -18.48 -7.78 32.64
CA ALA A 39 -18.47 -7.27 31.28
C ALA A 39 -18.29 -5.74 31.20
N ALA A 40 -18.88 -4.99 32.13
CA ALA A 40 -18.70 -3.54 32.24
C ALA A 40 -17.27 -3.19 32.65
N THR A 41 -16.70 -3.88 33.64
CA THR A 41 -15.33 -3.66 34.11
C THR A 41 -14.30 -4.02 33.05
N ALA A 42 -14.55 -5.06 32.25
CA ALA A 42 -13.72 -5.37 31.08
C ALA A 42 -13.70 -4.24 30.02
N GLN A 43 -14.73 -3.39 29.99
CA GLN A 43 -14.81 -2.20 29.13
C GLN A 43 -14.38 -0.90 29.85
N GLY A 44 -13.78 -1.01 31.03
CA GLY A 44 -13.23 0.13 31.78
C GLY A 44 -14.21 0.79 32.76
N TRP A 45 -15.37 0.17 33.04
CA TRP A 45 -16.25 0.62 34.12
C TRP A 45 -15.63 0.31 35.49
N ASP A 46 -15.58 1.32 36.36
CA ASP A 46 -15.07 1.21 37.72
C ASP A 46 -16.25 1.34 38.71
N PRO A 47 -16.60 0.29 39.47
CA PRO A 47 -17.74 0.31 40.40
C PRO A 47 -17.57 1.32 41.54
N GLU A 48 -16.34 1.72 41.86
CA GLU A 48 -16.07 2.68 42.94
C GLU A 48 -16.08 4.14 42.45
N LYS A 49 -15.90 4.36 41.15
CA LYS A 49 -15.81 5.70 40.54
C LYS A 49 -16.95 6.03 39.57
N GLY A 50 -17.77 5.04 39.21
CA GLY A 50 -18.85 5.21 38.25
C GLY A 50 -20.08 5.87 38.87
N GLU A 51 -20.53 6.98 38.30
CA GLU A 51 -21.83 7.60 38.63
C GLU A 51 -23.03 6.79 38.09
N LEU A 52 -22.77 5.85 37.16
CA LEU A 52 -23.78 5.02 36.48
C LEU A 52 -23.60 3.54 36.85
N GLY A 53 -24.70 2.79 36.91
CA GLY A 53 -24.66 1.33 37.10
C GLY A 53 -24.06 0.59 35.90
N ALA A 54 -23.51 -0.61 36.13
CA ALA A 54 -22.83 -1.41 35.10
C ALA A 54 -23.67 -1.64 33.81
N LEU A 55 -24.97 -1.88 33.98
CA LEU A 55 -25.91 -2.06 32.87
C LEU A 55 -26.07 -0.78 32.03
N GLU A 56 -26.21 0.36 32.70
CA GLU A 56 -26.34 1.68 32.05
C GLU A 56 -25.04 2.09 31.37
N PHE A 57 -23.89 1.80 31.98
CA PHE A 57 -22.59 2.00 31.35
C PHE A 57 -22.44 1.19 30.06
N LEU A 58 -22.81 -0.09 30.08
CA LEU A 58 -22.75 -0.95 28.89
C LEU A 58 -23.73 -0.51 27.79
N ALA A 59 -24.94 -0.07 28.17
CA ALA A 59 -25.91 0.50 27.23
C ALA A 59 -25.38 1.80 26.61
N ASN A 60 -24.80 2.68 27.42
CA ASN A 60 -24.21 3.94 26.96
C ASN A 60 -22.94 3.73 26.14
N GLY A 61 -22.17 2.66 26.39
CA GLY A 61 -20.99 2.29 25.62
C GLY A 61 -21.28 2.01 24.14
N ARG A 62 -22.46 1.44 23.82
CA ARG A 62 -22.92 1.32 22.42
C ARG A 62 -23.24 2.67 21.80
N ILE A 63 -24.01 3.50 22.50
CA ILE A 63 -24.39 4.84 22.02
C ILE A 63 -23.15 5.70 21.78
N TYR A 64 -22.17 5.64 22.68
CA TYR A 64 -20.89 6.33 22.53
C TYR A 64 -20.08 5.82 21.34
N ARG A 65 -20.02 4.49 21.16
CA ARG A 65 -19.34 3.87 20.02
C ARG A 65 -19.98 4.27 18.69
N ASP A 66 -21.30 4.23 18.60
CA ASP A 66 -22.03 4.58 17.39
C ASP A 66 -21.84 6.07 17.06
N ARG A 67 -21.94 6.95 18.06
CA ARG A 67 -21.62 8.38 17.92
C ARG A 67 -20.17 8.59 17.45
N MET A 68 -19.20 7.87 18.02
CA MET A 68 -17.80 7.95 17.60
C MET A 68 -17.61 7.50 16.15
N TYR A 69 -18.30 6.45 15.71
CA TYR A 69 -18.24 6.01 14.32
C TYR A 69 -18.83 7.03 13.35
N ASP A 70 -19.96 7.65 13.71
CA ASP A 70 -20.57 8.72 12.91
C ASP A 70 -19.65 9.94 12.84
N GLU A 71 -19.07 10.37 13.97
CA GLU A 71 -18.12 11.48 14.01
C GLU A 71 -16.84 11.20 13.20
N ILE A 72 -16.29 9.98 13.28
CA ILE A 72 -15.14 9.57 12.45
C ILE A 72 -15.52 9.61 10.96
N LYS A 73 -16.73 9.18 10.61
CA LYS A 73 -17.21 9.20 9.22
C LYS A 73 -17.38 10.63 8.71
N ASP A 74 -17.94 11.51 9.52
CA ASP A 74 -18.12 12.92 9.18
C ASP A 74 -16.76 13.63 9.02
N LEU A 75 -15.82 13.40 9.95
CA LEU A 75 -14.45 13.91 9.85
C LEU A 75 -13.71 13.43 8.58
N ARG A 76 -13.93 12.19 8.15
CA ARG A 76 -13.37 11.68 6.88
C ARG A 76 -13.96 12.41 5.68
N SER A 77 -15.28 12.60 5.66
CA SER A 77 -15.98 13.35 4.60
C SER A 77 -15.52 14.81 4.53
N GLU A 78 -15.32 15.46 5.68
CA GLU A 78 -14.78 16.83 5.74
C GLU A 78 -13.34 16.90 5.25
N ASN A 79 -12.49 15.95 5.64
CA ASN A 79 -11.13 15.88 5.12
C ASN A 79 -11.10 15.70 3.60
N GLU A 80 -11.91 14.81 3.03
CA GLU A 80 -12.03 14.65 1.57
C GLU A 80 -12.44 15.95 0.87
N LYS A 81 -13.39 16.69 1.45
CA LYS A 81 -13.79 18.01 0.94
C LYS A 81 -12.65 19.02 1.00
N ILE A 82 -11.91 19.07 2.10
CA ILE A 82 -10.77 19.99 2.26
C ILE A 82 -9.69 19.66 1.23
N TYR A 83 -9.34 18.38 1.04
CA TYR A 83 -8.38 17.99 0.01
C TYR A 83 -8.87 18.34 -1.41
N GLY A 84 -10.16 18.17 -1.70
CA GLY A 84 -10.77 18.62 -2.95
C GLY A 84 -10.63 20.12 -3.18
N LEU A 85 -10.92 20.94 -2.16
CA LEU A 85 -10.80 22.40 -2.23
C LEU A 85 -9.35 22.86 -2.41
N VAL A 86 -8.40 22.20 -1.74
CA VAL A 86 -6.97 22.49 -1.87
C VAL A 86 -6.48 22.14 -3.28
N ALA A 87 -6.87 20.98 -3.81
CA ALA A 87 -6.54 20.58 -5.18
C ALA A 87 -7.10 21.59 -6.21
N GLU A 88 -8.36 22.00 -6.06
CA GLU A 88 -8.94 23.05 -6.91
C GLU A 88 -8.21 24.39 -6.79
N GLY A 89 -7.72 24.73 -5.59
CA GLY A 89 -6.96 25.94 -5.34
C GLY A 89 -5.65 25.96 -6.12
N PHE A 90 -4.91 24.86 -6.09
CA PHE A 90 -3.67 24.70 -6.87
C PHE A 90 -3.93 24.77 -8.37
N ASP A 91 -4.96 24.09 -8.88
CA ASP A 91 -5.32 24.14 -10.31
C ASP A 91 -5.67 25.57 -10.75
N LYS A 92 -6.42 26.31 -9.93
CA LYS A 92 -6.78 27.71 -10.21
C LYS A 92 -5.54 28.60 -10.19
N GLN A 93 -4.61 28.36 -9.28
CA GLN A 93 -3.37 29.12 -9.18
C GLN A 93 -2.44 28.85 -10.37
N GLU A 94 -2.22 27.58 -10.74
CA GLU A 94 -1.38 27.20 -11.88
C GLU A 94 -1.91 27.78 -13.19
N ARG A 95 -3.25 27.75 -13.39
CA ARG A 95 -3.88 28.41 -14.54
C ARG A 95 -3.67 29.92 -14.55
N LYS A 96 -3.71 30.56 -13.38
CA LYS A 96 -3.50 32.00 -13.25
C LYS A 96 -2.04 32.37 -13.53
N GLU A 97 -1.09 31.59 -13.02
CA GLU A 97 0.33 31.77 -13.27
C GLU A 97 0.68 31.57 -14.75
N HIS A 98 0.16 30.52 -15.38
CA HIS A 98 0.31 30.28 -16.82
C HIS A 98 -0.27 31.44 -17.63
N ALA A 99 -1.47 31.91 -17.30
CA ALA A 99 -2.08 33.06 -17.99
C ALA A 99 -1.26 34.35 -17.84
N ASN A 100 -0.62 34.56 -16.69
CA ASN A 100 0.26 35.71 -16.47
C ASN A 100 1.57 35.59 -17.26
N GLU A 101 2.15 34.39 -17.34
CA GLU A 101 3.37 34.12 -18.11
C GLU A 101 3.13 34.32 -19.61
N VAL A 102 2.03 33.78 -20.14
CA VAL A 102 1.64 34.00 -21.54
C VAL A 102 1.45 35.49 -21.84
N LYS A 103 0.78 36.23 -20.93
CA LYS A 103 0.63 37.68 -21.10
C LYS A 103 1.96 38.41 -21.11
N SER A 104 2.87 38.06 -20.20
CA SER A 104 4.19 38.70 -20.14
C SER A 104 5.03 38.43 -21.40
N ILE A 105 5.00 37.20 -21.93
CA ILE A 105 5.69 36.86 -23.18
C ILE A 105 5.04 37.58 -24.36
N GLN A 106 3.70 37.68 -24.37
CA GLN A 106 2.99 38.42 -25.42
C GLN A 106 3.34 39.91 -25.41
N GLU A 107 3.40 40.55 -24.23
CA GLU A 107 3.83 41.94 -24.09
C GLU A 107 5.26 42.14 -24.61
N GLN A 108 6.18 41.19 -24.35
CA GLN A 108 7.54 41.24 -24.88
C GLN A 108 7.59 41.03 -26.40
N ILE A 109 6.68 40.21 -26.96
CA ILE A 109 6.56 40.04 -28.41
C ILE A 109 6.10 41.35 -29.05
N ASP A 110 5.07 41.98 -28.49
CA ASP A 110 4.52 43.22 -28.99
C ASP A 110 5.60 44.34 -28.96
N GLU A 111 6.37 44.44 -27.86
CA GLU A 111 7.50 45.38 -27.76
C GLU A 111 8.62 45.07 -28.78
N ALA A 112 8.93 43.80 -29.02
CA ALA A 112 9.91 43.38 -30.01
C ALA A 112 9.44 43.60 -31.46
N GLU A 113 8.14 43.49 -31.73
CA GLU A 113 7.53 43.82 -33.03
C GLU A 113 7.57 45.33 -33.28
N GLU A 114 7.25 46.16 -32.28
CA GLU A 114 7.37 47.61 -32.36
C GLU A 114 8.83 48.06 -32.60
N ALA A 115 9.79 47.37 -31.99
CA ALA A 115 11.22 47.60 -32.21
C ALA A 115 11.74 47.05 -33.55
N GLY A 116 10.94 46.27 -34.29
CA GLY A 116 11.32 45.66 -35.57
C GLY A 116 12.33 44.51 -35.47
N ASP A 117 12.52 43.92 -34.28
CA ASP A 117 13.46 42.81 -34.07
C ASP A 117 12.81 41.45 -34.37
N ALA A 118 12.74 41.12 -35.66
CA ALA A 118 12.16 39.86 -36.15
C ALA A 118 12.85 38.59 -35.60
N THR A 119 14.11 38.70 -35.15
CA THR A 119 14.84 37.60 -34.50
C THR A 119 14.36 37.36 -33.08
N LEU A 120 14.15 38.43 -32.31
CA LEU A 120 13.64 38.36 -30.95
C LEU A 120 12.18 37.88 -30.94
N VAL A 121 11.34 38.38 -31.84
CA VAL A 121 9.95 37.93 -32.01
C VAL A 121 9.87 36.43 -32.21
N LYS A 122 10.64 35.86 -33.17
CA LYS A 122 10.67 34.41 -33.40
C LYS A 122 11.12 33.62 -32.18
N LYS A 123 12.09 34.16 -31.42
CA LYS A 123 12.60 33.51 -30.20
C LYS A 123 11.56 33.53 -29.08
N LEU A 124 10.87 34.63 -28.87
CA LEU A 124 9.82 34.76 -27.86
C LEU A 124 8.57 33.93 -28.22
N PHE A 125 8.23 33.85 -29.50
CA PHE A 125 7.14 32.98 -29.97
C PHE A 125 7.41 31.49 -29.71
N LEU A 126 8.68 31.07 -29.77
CA LEU A 126 9.11 29.72 -29.40
C LEU A 126 9.08 29.49 -27.87
N GLN A 127 9.07 30.55 -27.08
CA GLN A 127 8.99 30.49 -25.62
C GLN A 127 7.56 30.51 -25.10
N LEU A 128 6.55 30.82 -25.92
CA LEU A 128 5.16 30.71 -25.51
C LEU A 128 4.89 29.28 -25.01
N PRO A 129 4.51 29.10 -23.74
CA PRO A 129 4.14 27.78 -23.26
C PRO A 129 2.91 27.32 -24.03
N PRO A 130 2.85 26.05 -24.47
CA PRO A 130 1.67 25.53 -25.14
C PRO A 130 0.44 25.74 -24.25
N ALA A 131 -0.71 26.05 -24.85
CA ALA A 131 -1.97 26.16 -24.11
C ALA A 131 -2.09 24.94 -23.18
N PRO A 132 -2.56 25.12 -21.92
CA PRO A 132 -2.71 24.01 -21.02
C PRO A 132 -3.74 23.09 -21.68
N ALA A 133 -3.25 22.01 -22.30
CA ALA A 133 -4.10 20.88 -22.61
C ALA A 133 -4.78 20.46 -21.30
N PRO A 134 -5.99 19.87 -21.32
CA PRO A 134 -6.55 19.29 -20.11
C PRO A 134 -5.53 18.29 -19.57
N LYS A 135 -4.76 18.67 -18.54
CA LYS A 135 -3.54 17.97 -18.17
C LYS A 135 -3.38 17.92 -16.67
N ALA A 136 -3.31 16.68 -16.20
CA ALA A 136 -2.14 16.13 -15.57
C ALA A 136 -1.20 17.19 -14.95
N VAL A 137 -1.34 17.29 -13.63
CA VAL A 137 -0.62 18.15 -12.69
C VAL A 137 0.90 18.00 -12.89
N ASN A 138 1.59 19.11 -13.21
CA ASN A 138 3.05 19.14 -13.34
C ASN A 138 3.68 19.37 -11.95
N ASP A 139 3.40 18.45 -11.02
CA ASP A 139 3.97 18.42 -9.67
C ASP A 139 5.46 18.00 -9.76
N PRO A 140 6.41 18.64 -9.05
CA PRO A 140 7.75 18.10 -8.85
C PRO A 140 7.76 16.65 -8.34
N ASN A 141 6.70 16.22 -7.67
CA ASN A 141 6.45 14.83 -7.34
C ASN A 141 5.96 14.01 -8.54
N ALA A 142 5.24 14.58 -9.50
CA ALA A 142 4.81 13.88 -10.71
C ALA A 142 6.01 13.40 -11.53
N LYS A 143 7.04 14.25 -11.74
CA LYS A 143 8.29 13.80 -12.41
C LYS A 143 9.02 12.70 -11.63
N PHE A 144 9.03 12.78 -10.29
CA PHE A 144 9.62 11.74 -9.45
C PHE A 144 8.83 10.43 -9.53
N VAL A 145 7.50 10.51 -9.47
CA VAL A 145 6.59 9.37 -9.59
C VAL A 145 6.69 8.74 -10.97
N GLU A 146 6.75 9.53 -12.05
CA GLU A 146 6.96 9.03 -13.42
C GLU A 146 8.32 8.32 -13.56
N THR A 147 9.39 8.90 -13.03
CA THR A 147 10.72 8.27 -13.03
C THR A 147 10.70 6.95 -12.25
N TRP A 148 10.10 6.97 -11.05
CA TRP A 148 9.96 5.80 -10.20
C TRP A 148 9.10 4.71 -10.84
N MET A 149 7.98 5.06 -11.48
CA MET A 149 7.12 4.15 -12.23
C MET A 149 7.87 3.53 -13.41
N GLY A 150 8.70 4.32 -14.11
CA GLY A 150 9.57 3.85 -15.18
C GLY A 150 10.59 2.80 -14.72
N GLU A 151 11.16 2.97 -13.52
CA GLU A 151 12.07 2.02 -12.89
C GLU A 151 11.35 0.79 -12.30
N ASN A 152 10.08 0.94 -11.93
CA ASN A 152 9.31 -0.06 -11.20
C ASN A 152 8.11 -0.57 -12.01
N LYS A 153 8.36 -1.05 -13.24
CA LYS A 153 7.31 -1.57 -14.14
C LYS A 153 6.47 -2.70 -13.56
N TRP A 154 6.95 -3.39 -12.51
CA TRP A 154 6.17 -4.37 -11.76
C TRP A 154 4.90 -3.77 -11.16
N PHE A 155 4.88 -2.47 -10.86
CA PHE A 155 3.72 -1.77 -10.30
C PHE A 155 2.53 -1.69 -11.28
N GLU A 156 2.76 -1.84 -12.59
CA GLU A 156 1.70 -1.91 -13.61
C GLU A 156 1.37 -3.34 -14.03
N SER A 157 2.33 -4.27 -13.89
CA SER A 157 2.26 -5.62 -14.47
C SER A 157 1.99 -6.74 -13.46
N ASP A 158 2.30 -6.57 -12.18
CA ASP A 158 2.07 -7.56 -11.13
C ASP A 158 0.97 -7.09 -10.16
N ALA A 159 -0.26 -7.54 -10.41
CA ALA A 159 -1.44 -7.11 -9.66
C ALA A 159 -1.34 -7.37 -8.15
N GLU A 160 -0.70 -8.46 -7.73
CA GLU A 160 -0.59 -8.86 -6.32
C GLU A 160 0.38 -7.93 -5.56
N MET A 161 1.53 -7.64 -6.17
CA MET A 161 2.48 -6.68 -5.64
C MET A 161 1.87 -5.26 -5.62
N THR A 162 1.13 -4.87 -6.64
CA THR A 162 0.49 -3.55 -6.74
C THR A 162 -0.58 -3.33 -5.67
N ILE A 163 -1.42 -4.33 -5.39
CA ILE A 163 -2.42 -4.26 -4.32
C ILE A 163 -1.73 -4.07 -2.96
N THR A 164 -0.68 -4.87 -2.70
CA THR A 164 0.09 -4.79 -1.47
C THR A 164 0.74 -3.41 -1.30
N ALA A 165 1.36 -2.91 -2.37
CA ALA A 165 2.04 -1.62 -2.40
C ALA A 165 1.07 -0.44 -2.17
N ARG A 166 -0.11 -0.47 -2.81
CA ARG A 166 -1.16 0.54 -2.59
C ARG A 166 -1.67 0.54 -1.15
N GLY A 167 -1.84 -0.63 -0.55
CA GLY A 167 -2.22 -0.76 0.86
C GLY A 167 -1.19 -0.12 1.80
N MET A 168 0.11 -0.30 1.53
CA MET A 168 1.19 0.31 2.31
C MET A 168 1.21 1.84 2.19
N LEU A 169 1.08 2.37 0.98
CA LEU A 169 1.02 3.82 0.76
C LEU A 169 -0.18 4.45 1.47
N GLN A 170 -1.34 3.82 1.40
CA GLN A 170 -2.55 4.29 2.09
C GLN A 170 -2.39 4.27 3.62
N ALA A 171 -1.77 3.23 4.18
CA ALA A 171 -1.46 3.15 5.61
C ALA A 171 -0.46 4.24 6.06
N ALA A 172 0.56 4.52 5.24
CA ALA A 172 1.53 5.58 5.51
C ALA A 172 0.87 6.97 5.48
N LEU A 173 -0.02 7.23 4.50
CA LEU A 173 -0.81 8.47 4.41
C LEU A 173 -1.68 8.70 5.65
N LEU A 174 -2.36 7.65 6.13
CA LEU A 174 -3.16 7.69 7.36
C LEU A 174 -2.31 8.02 8.59
N LYS A 175 -1.11 7.43 8.69
CA LYS A 175 -0.19 7.66 9.82
C LYS A 175 0.42 9.06 9.83
N SER A 176 0.57 9.68 8.66
CA SER A 176 1.18 11.00 8.51
C SER A 176 0.17 12.15 8.42
N ASN A 177 -1.12 11.92 8.72
CA ASN A 177 -2.18 12.91 8.53
C ASN A 177 -2.21 13.52 7.12
N GLY A 178 -1.87 12.74 6.08
CA GLY A 178 -1.91 13.18 4.68
C GLY A 178 -0.75 14.07 4.21
N VAL A 179 0.28 14.33 5.03
CA VAL A 179 1.35 15.31 4.71
C VAL A 179 2.61 14.69 4.11
N GLN A 180 2.69 13.36 3.97
CA GLN A 180 3.92 12.73 3.45
C GLN A 180 4.09 12.87 1.94
N LEU A 181 5.32 13.21 1.55
CA LEU A 181 5.73 13.41 0.17
C LEU A 181 6.07 12.05 -0.50
N PRO A 182 5.75 11.87 -1.80
CA PRO A 182 6.11 10.65 -2.55
C PRO A 182 7.59 10.28 -2.48
N LYS A 183 8.47 11.28 -2.35
CA LYS A 183 9.93 11.09 -2.22
C LYS A 183 10.35 10.32 -0.98
N SER A 184 9.61 10.40 0.12
CA SER A 184 9.90 9.60 1.32
C SER A 184 9.19 8.25 1.28
N GLN A 185 7.96 8.19 0.78
CA GLN A 185 7.12 6.99 0.85
C GLN A 185 7.49 5.91 -0.18
N LEU A 186 7.73 6.28 -1.43
CA LEU A 186 7.96 5.31 -2.50
C LEU A 186 9.24 4.47 -2.29
N PRO A 187 10.37 5.02 -1.79
CA PRO A 187 11.54 4.21 -1.44
C PRO A 187 11.30 3.23 -0.28
N GLU A 188 10.59 3.67 0.77
CA GLU A 188 10.27 2.83 1.93
C GLU A 188 9.35 1.67 1.53
N MET A 189 8.28 1.98 0.78
CA MET A 189 7.36 1.00 0.24
C MET A 189 8.08 0.00 -0.68
N LEU A 190 8.99 0.48 -1.55
CA LEU A 190 9.78 -0.40 -2.42
C LEU A 190 10.66 -1.37 -1.61
N ALA A 191 11.26 -0.89 -0.50
CA ALA A 191 12.08 -1.73 0.36
C ALA A 191 11.27 -2.82 1.07
N GLU A 192 10.02 -2.53 1.48
CA GLU A 192 9.12 -3.53 2.05
C GLU A 192 8.60 -4.53 1.03
N ILE A 193 8.22 -4.06 -0.16
CA ILE A 193 7.77 -4.95 -1.24
C ILE A 193 8.88 -5.93 -1.66
N LYS A 194 10.15 -5.49 -1.69
CA LYS A 194 11.30 -6.37 -1.93
C LYS A 194 11.52 -7.43 -0.85
N LYS A 195 11.11 -7.17 0.40
CA LYS A 195 11.17 -8.16 1.50
C LYS A 195 10.05 -9.20 1.39
N ILE A 196 8.87 -8.79 0.94
CA ILE A 196 7.69 -9.66 0.85
C ILE A 196 7.77 -10.54 -0.39
N TYR A 197 8.26 -10.00 -1.51
CA TYR A 197 8.34 -10.70 -2.79
C TYR A 197 9.79 -10.83 -3.30
N PRO A 198 10.72 -11.41 -2.51
CA PRO A 198 12.13 -11.45 -2.90
C PRO A 198 12.35 -12.22 -4.21
N ASP A 199 11.51 -13.21 -4.49
CA ASP A 199 11.62 -14.05 -5.69
C ASP A 199 11.23 -13.31 -6.98
N LYS A 200 10.38 -12.27 -6.89
CA LYS A 200 9.95 -11.45 -8.03
C LYS A 200 10.99 -10.41 -8.45
N PHE A 201 11.92 -10.05 -7.55
CA PHE A 201 13.01 -9.11 -7.83
C PHE A 201 14.34 -9.79 -8.17
N LYS A 202 14.42 -11.13 -8.11
CA LYS A 202 15.57 -11.85 -8.63
C LYS A 202 15.55 -11.75 -10.15
N ALA A 203 16.67 -11.35 -10.75
CA ALA A 203 16.81 -11.35 -12.20
C ALA A 203 16.45 -12.74 -12.74
N PRO A 204 15.71 -12.84 -13.86
CA PRO A 204 15.41 -14.13 -14.46
C PRO A 204 16.73 -14.86 -14.72
N ALA A 205 16.82 -16.11 -14.25
CA ALA A 205 17.98 -16.95 -14.49
C ALA A 205 18.28 -16.95 -15.99
N ASN A 206 19.47 -16.45 -16.37
CA ASN A 206 19.86 -16.28 -17.77
C ASN A 206 19.70 -17.63 -18.49
N PRO A 207 18.78 -17.75 -19.47
CA PRO A 207 18.56 -19.01 -20.18
C PRO A 207 19.75 -19.41 -21.08
N ASN A 208 20.72 -18.51 -21.31
CA ASN A 208 21.99 -18.85 -21.96
C ASN A 208 23.08 -19.32 -20.99
N ALA A 209 22.82 -19.42 -19.68
CA ALA A 209 23.79 -20.01 -18.74
C ALA A 209 24.03 -21.51 -19.01
N ASP A 210 23.02 -22.21 -19.55
CA ASP A 210 23.10 -23.64 -19.91
C ASP A 210 23.38 -23.89 -21.41
N ARG A 211 23.41 -22.83 -22.24
CA ARG A 211 23.93 -22.94 -23.62
C ARG A 211 25.46 -22.92 -23.56
N GLY A 212 26.02 -24.07 -23.22
CA GLY A 212 27.45 -24.32 -23.31
C GLY A 212 27.97 -23.89 -24.67
N ALA A 213 28.96 -23.00 -24.67
CA ALA A 213 29.72 -22.67 -25.86
C ALA A 213 30.41 -23.97 -26.33
N ASP A 214 29.89 -24.54 -27.41
CA ASP A 214 30.54 -25.62 -28.14
C ASP A 214 31.74 -25.01 -28.88
N VAL A 215 32.90 -25.07 -28.24
CA VAL A 215 34.18 -24.84 -28.91
C VAL A 215 35.12 -25.97 -28.51
N GLU A 216 35.54 -26.72 -29.52
CA GLU A 216 36.30 -27.95 -29.45
C GLU A 216 37.59 -27.84 -28.61
N LYS A 217 37.60 -28.64 -27.55
CA LYS A 217 38.64 -29.62 -27.18
C LYS A 217 40.07 -29.37 -27.68
N GLY A 218 40.84 -28.63 -26.89
CA GLY A 218 42.25 -28.90 -26.64
C GLY A 218 42.41 -29.88 -25.47
N SER A 219 42.62 -31.15 -25.77
CA SER A 219 42.74 -32.24 -24.78
C SER A 219 44.15 -32.32 -24.21
N LYS A 220 44.33 -32.28 -22.87
CA LYS A 220 44.85 -33.41 -22.04
C LYS A 220 45.45 -32.99 -20.68
N LYS A 221 44.81 -33.59 -19.66
CA LYS A 221 45.38 -34.39 -18.55
C LYS A 221 45.87 -33.68 -17.28
N ALA A 222 45.16 -34.04 -16.22
CA ALA A 222 45.37 -33.84 -14.80
C ALA A 222 46.78 -34.14 -14.29
N THR A 223 47.19 -33.52 -13.17
CA THR A 223 47.37 -34.26 -11.90
C THR A 223 47.20 -33.31 -10.69
N LYS A 224 46.49 -33.81 -9.68
CA LYS A 224 46.13 -33.17 -8.41
C LYS A 224 47.37 -32.86 -7.55
N GLY A 225 47.52 -31.59 -7.16
CA GLY A 225 48.25 -31.19 -5.96
C GLY A 225 47.26 -30.61 -4.96
N ALA A 226 47.29 -31.09 -3.71
CA ALA A 226 46.35 -30.73 -2.66
C ALA A 226 46.24 -29.20 -2.48
N LYS A 227 45.05 -28.65 -2.74
CA LYS A 227 44.77 -27.22 -2.54
C LYS A 227 44.89 -26.91 -1.04
N LYS A 228 46.02 -26.33 -0.61
CA LYS A 228 46.09 -25.57 0.63
C LYS A 228 44.92 -24.57 0.62
N GLY A 229 44.09 -24.60 1.66
CA GLY A 229 42.99 -23.65 1.81
C GLY A 229 43.56 -22.22 1.83
N LEU A 230 42.85 -21.27 1.24
CA LEU A 230 43.23 -19.86 1.36
C LEU A 230 43.05 -19.47 2.83
N THR A 231 44.09 -18.97 3.47
CA THR A 231 44.08 -18.54 4.88
C THR A 231 44.10 -17.01 4.97
N ARG A 232 43.83 -16.47 6.17
CA ARG A 232 43.80 -15.00 6.39
C ARG A 232 45.11 -14.31 6.01
N ASP A 233 46.24 -15.01 6.14
CA ASP A 233 47.58 -14.50 5.84
C ASP A 233 47.87 -14.43 4.33
N ASP A 234 47.04 -15.08 3.50
CA ASP A 234 47.16 -15.08 2.03
C ASP A 234 46.34 -13.95 1.37
N LEU A 235 45.68 -13.11 2.17
CA LEU A 235 44.87 -11.97 1.72
C LEU A 235 45.75 -10.73 1.56
N ASP A 236 45.47 -9.93 0.53
CA ASP A 236 46.08 -8.60 0.40
C ASP A 236 45.49 -7.62 1.46
N GLU A 237 46.10 -6.44 1.61
CA GLU A 237 45.69 -5.48 2.66
C GLU A 237 44.22 -5.04 2.54
N GLU A 238 43.73 -4.91 1.30
CA GLU A 238 42.35 -4.49 1.01
C GLU A 238 41.35 -5.62 1.29
N GLU A 239 41.63 -6.84 0.82
CA GLU A 239 40.85 -8.04 1.12
C GLU A 239 40.88 -8.38 2.61
N GLY A 240 41.99 -8.13 3.29
CA GLY A 240 42.13 -8.31 4.74
C GLY A 240 41.25 -7.37 5.55
N LEU A 241 41.17 -6.09 5.17
CA LEU A 241 40.29 -5.10 5.80
C LEU A 241 38.81 -5.48 5.64
N HIS A 242 38.41 -5.86 4.43
CA HIS A 242 37.05 -6.32 4.17
C HIS A 242 36.75 -7.62 4.93
N PHE A 243 37.69 -8.56 4.97
CA PHE A 243 37.54 -9.80 5.71
C PHE A 243 37.26 -9.55 7.20
N ASP A 244 38.06 -8.70 7.86
CA ASP A 244 37.90 -8.40 9.28
C ASP A 244 36.57 -7.65 9.56
N GLN A 245 36.15 -6.78 8.64
CA GLN A 245 34.85 -6.08 8.73
C GLN A 245 33.67 -7.05 8.67
N PHE A 246 33.71 -8.05 7.78
CA PHE A 246 32.63 -9.04 7.65
C PHE A 246 32.63 -10.07 8.79
N ILE A 247 33.79 -10.41 9.35
CA ILE A 247 33.90 -11.23 10.57
C ILE A 247 33.27 -10.50 11.76
N LYS A 248 33.56 -9.21 11.92
CA LYS A 248 32.95 -8.37 12.96
C LYS A 248 31.42 -8.26 12.79
N GLY A 249 30.94 -8.35 11.55
CA GLY A 249 29.51 -8.44 11.21
C GLY A 249 28.86 -9.80 11.40
N GLY A 250 29.59 -10.80 11.94
CA GLY A 250 29.05 -12.13 12.27
C GLY A 250 29.12 -13.16 11.13
N MET A 251 29.81 -12.87 10.03
CA MET A 251 29.99 -13.83 8.95
C MET A 251 31.11 -14.84 9.27
N LYS A 252 30.95 -16.11 8.88
CA LYS A 252 31.95 -17.15 9.16
C LYS A 252 33.20 -17.00 8.27
N ALA A 253 34.38 -17.12 8.88
CA ALA A 253 35.70 -17.02 8.23
C ALA A 253 35.83 -17.90 6.98
N GLU A 254 35.39 -19.15 7.09
CA GLU A 254 35.48 -20.14 6.01
C GLU A 254 34.66 -19.72 4.77
N THR A 255 33.48 -19.14 4.98
CA THR A 255 32.60 -18.66 3.90
C THR A 255 33.23 -17.49 3.16
N LEU A 256 33.86 -16.58 3.90
CA LEU A 256 34.56 -15.43 3.32
C LEU A 256 35.80 -15.85 2.54
N LEU A 257 36.66 -16.71 3.10
CA LEU A 257 37.84 -17.23 2.40
C LEU A 257 37.46 -18.01 1.15
N ALA A 258 36.38 -18.79 1.18
CA ALA A 258 35.83 -19.46 0.00
C ALA A 258 35.34 -18.46 -1.06
N SER A 259 34.68 -17.38 -0.64
CA SER A 259 34.19 -16.33 -1.55
C SER A 259 35.31 -15.52 -2.22
N ILE A 260 36.39 -15.24 -1.49
CA ILE A 260 37.57 -14.52 -1.99
C ILE A 260 38.33 -15.42 -2.95
N LYS A 261 38.57 -16.69 -2.57
CA LYS A 261 39.18 -17.68 -3.45
C LYS A 261 38.42 -17.85 -4.76
N LYS A 262 37.08 -17.94 -4.69
CA LYS A 262 36.22 -18.03 -5.87
C LYS A 262 36.35 -16.79 -6.78
N ARG A 263 36.49 -15.59 -6.19
CA ARG A 263 36.70 -14.35 -6.96
C ARG A 263 38.06 -14.31 -7.64
N ARG A 264 39.14 -14.70 -6.94
CA ARG A 264 40.48 -14.79 -7.51
C ARG A 264 40.54 -15.81 -8.65
N ASP A 265 39.98 -17.00 -8.43
CA ASP A 265 39.90 -18.07 -9.45
C ASP A 265 39.04 -17.66 -10.67
N SER A 266 38.14 -16.67 -10.54
CA SER A 266 37.33 -16.15 -11.66
C SER A 266 37.97 -15.00 -12.44
N ARG A 267 39.06 -14.42 -11.92
CA ARG A 267 39.74 -13.26 -12.50
C ARG A 267 41.09 -13.61 -13.15
N GLY A 268 41.66 -14.76 -12.83
CA GLY A 268 42.86 -15.32 -13.49
C GLY A 268 42.49 -16.33 -14.56
#